data_AF-A0A2V8PSZ3-F1
#
_entry.id   AF-A0A2V8PSZ3-F1
#
_cell.length_a   1.000
_cell.length_b   1.000
_cell.length_c   1.000
_cell.angle_alpha   90.00
_cell.angle_beta   90.00
_cell.angle_gamma   90.00
#
_symmetry.space_group_name_H-M   'P 1'
#
loop_
_entity.id
_entity.type
_entity.pdbx_description
1 polymer ?
#
loop_
_entity_poly.entity_id
_entity_poly.type
_entity_poly.pdbx_seq_one_letter_code
_entity_poly.pdbx_strand_id
1 'polypeptide(L)' 'VFAAAGVELNQIVKTTVFLADMEDFAAMNEVYGRFFGEQPPARATVQAARLPRDAKVEIEAIAVSEPRAVATGS' A
#
# COMPACT_ATOMS: atom_id res chain seq x y z
N VAL A 1 3.92 10.06 0.23
CA VAL A 1 5.16 9.58 -0.45
C VAL A 1 4.93 9.45 -1.94
N PHE A 2 4.02 8.59 -2.42
CA PHE A 2 3.75 8.41 -3.86
C PHE A 2 3.37 9.68 -4.62
N ALA A 3 2.54 10.56 -4.06
CA ALA A 3 2.20 11.84 -4.69
C ALA A 3 3.43 12.72 -5.00
N ALA A 4 4.52 12.62 -4.22
CA ALA A 4 5.76 13.34 -4.50
C ALA A 4 6.49 12.81 -5.75
N ALA A 5 6.17 11.59 -6.19
CA ALA A 5 6.63 10.97 -7.42
C ALA A 5 5.59 11.06 -8.56
N GLY A 6 4.47 11.79 -8.37
CA GLY A 6 3.39 11.89 -9.35
C GLY A 6 2.60 10.58 -9.53
N VAL A 7 2.57 9.74 -8.49
CA VAL A 7 1.88 8.45 -8.49
C VAL A 7 0.60 8.53 -7.66
N GLU A 8 -0.50 8.10 -8.24
CA GLU A 8 -1.83 8.02 -7.63
C GLU A 8 -2.11 6.65 -7.00
N LEU A 9 -3.14 6.55 -6.15
CA LEU A 9 -3.47 5.30 -5.44
C LEU A 9 -3.81 4.12 -6.38
N ASN A 10 -4.44 4.39 -7.53
CA ASN A 10 -4.77 3.37 -8.53
C ASN A 10 -3.55 2.81 -9.26
N GLN A 11 -2.37 3.41 -9.08
CA GLN A 11 -1.10 2.93 -9.62
C GLN A 11 -0.32 2.06 -8.62
N ILE A 12 -0.85 1.88 -7.41
CA ILE A 12 -0.35 0.86 -6.48
C ILE A 12 -0.80 -0.50 -7.00
N VAL A 13 0.15 -1.41 -7.20
CA VAL A 13 -0.10 -2.74 -7.79
C VAL A 13 0.01 -3.88 -6.78
N LYS A 14 0.74 -3.67 -5.68
CA LYS A 14 0.93 -4.65 -4.60
C LYS A 14 1.01 -3.95 -3.25
N THR A 15 0.36 -4.51 -2.25
CA THR A 15 0.56 -4.16 -0.83
C THR A 15 0.92 -5.38 0.00
N THR A 16 1.75 -5.17 1.02
CA THR A 16 1.98 -6.16 2.10
C THR A 16 1.54 -5.50 3.40
N VAL A 17 0.55 -6.09 4.06
CA VAL A 17 0.03 -5.59 5.34
C VAL A 17 0.55 -6.46 6.47
N PHE A 18 1.24 -5.84 7.41
CA PHE A 18 1.70 -6.47 8.63
C PHE A 18 0.83 -5.98 9.79
N LEU A 19 0.15 -6.90 10.47
CA LEU A 19 -0.63 -6.61 11.66
C LEU A 19 0.15 -7.03 12.91
N ALA A 20 0.04 -6.26 13.99
CA ALA A 20 0.52 -6.70 15.30
C ALA A 20 -0.38 -7.81 15.89
N ASP A 21 -1.68 -7.77 15.57
CA ASP A 21 -2.69 -8.74 15.97
C ASP A 21 -3.65 -9.04 14.81
N MET A 22 -3.87 -10.32 14.50
CA MET A 22 -4.80 -10.72 13.45
C MET A 22 -6.27 -10.42 13.78
N GLU A 23 -6.61 -10.20 15.06
CA GLU A 23 -7.97 -9.77 15.45
C GLU A 23 -8.33 -8.40 14.85
N ASP A 24 -7.33 -7.55 14.56
CA ASP A 24 -7.53 -6.24 13.92
C ASP A 24 -7.81 -6.33 12.40
N PHE A 25 -7.81 -7.54 11.80
CA PHE A 25 -7.93 -7.71 10.35
C PHE A 25 -9.21 -7.09 9.78
N ALA A 26 -10.36 -7.30 10.42
CA ALA A 26 -11.63 -6.78 9.93
C ALA A 26 -11.67 -5.25 9.93
N ALA A 27 -11.22 -4.63 11.02
CA ALA A 27 -11.14 -3.18 11.16
C ALA A 27 -10.14 -2.56 10.17
N MET A 28 -8.97 -3.18 9.99
CA MET A 28 -8.00 -2.76 8.98
C MET A 28 -8.59 -2.87 7.57
N ASN A 29 -9.27 -3.97 7.25
CA ASN A 29 -9.80 -4.21 5.91
C ASN A 29 -10.91 -3.22 5.54
N GLU A 30 -11.74 -2.81 6.50
CA GLU A 30 -12.74 -1.76 6.28
C GLU A 30 -12.07 -0.43 5.88
N VAL A 31 -11.05 -0.01 6.62
CA VAL A 31 -10.31 1.23 6.32
C VAL A 31 -9.59 1.10 4.98
N TYR A 32 -8.92 -0.02 4.73
CA TYR A 32 -8.23 -0.31 3.48
C TYR A 32 -9.17 -0.21 2.27
N GLY A 33 -10.38 -0.77 2.37
CA GLY A 33 -11.39 -0.73 1.30
C GLY A 33 -11.82 0.68 0.91
N ARG A 34 -11.85 1.62 1.87
CA ARG A 34 -12.19 3.04 1.59
C ARG A 34 -11.15 3.74 0.70
N PHE A 35 -9.90 3.26 0.67
CA PHE A 35 -8.85 3.82 -0.17
C PHE A 35 -8.79 3.20 -1.57
N PHE A 36 -9.02 1.89 -1.69
CA PHE A 36 -8.79 1.14 -2.93
C PHE A 36 -10.06 0.75 -3.70
N GLY A 37 -11.24 0.85 -3.08
CA GLY A 37 -12.51 0.60 -3.75
C GLY A 37 -12.63 -0.82 -4.35
N GLU A 38 -13.20 -0.89 -5.56
CA GLU A 38 -13.57 -2.15 -6.22
C GLU A 38 -12.41 -2.89 -6.89
N GLN A 39 -11.29 -2.21 -7.16
CA GLN A 39 -10.11 -2.80 -7.81
C GLN A 39 -8.87 -2.62 -6.93
N PRO A 40 -8.80 -3.33 -5.78
CA PRO A 40 -7.65 -3.25 -4.92
C PRO A 40 -6.40 -3.90 -5.53
N PRO A 41 -5.20 -3.45 -5.16
CA PRO A 41 -3.97 -4.11 -5.56
C PRO A 41 -3.90 -5.54 -5.04
N ALA A 42 -3.02 -6.34 -5.62
CA ALA A 42 -2.66 -7.62 -5.04
C ALA A 42 -2.22 -7.41 -3.59
N ARG A 43 -2.67 -8.26 -2.67
CA ARG A 43 -2.40 -8.09 -1.23
C ARG A 43 -1.94 -9.38 -0.59
N ALA A 44 -0.94 -9.28 0.28
CA ALA A 44 -0.65 -10.27 1.29
C ALA A 44 -0.83 -9.64 2.67
N THR A 45 -1.47 -10.35 3.60
CA THR A 45 -1.64 -9.89 4.98
C THR A 45 -1.14 -10.96 5.93
N VAL A 46 -0.28 -10.58 6.87
CA VAL A 46 0.28 -11.47 7.88
C VAL A 46 0.33 -10.80 9.25
N GLN A 47 0.32 -11.59 10.31
CA GLN A 47 0.66 -11.10 11.64
C GLN A 47 2.19 -11.12 11.81
N ALA A 48 2.75 -10.02 12.29
CA ALA A 48 4.17 -9.92 12.65
C ALA A 48 4.34 -10.04 14.17
N ALA A 49 5.44 -10.63 14.62
CA ALA A 49 5.71 -10.78 16.06
C ALA A 49 5.81 -9.44 16.80
N ARG A 50 6.34 -8.41 16.12
CA ARG A 50 6.39 -7.03 16.61
C ARG A 50 6.60 -6.06 15.45
N LEU A 51 5.94 -4.91 15.51
CA LEU A 51 6.15 -3.81 14.55
C LEU A 51 6.97 -2.68 15.18
N PRO A 52 7.72 -1.89 14.38
CA PRO A 52 8.43 -0.71 14.86
C PRO A 52 7.52 0.24 15.65
N ARG A 53 8.04 0.77 16.76
CA ARG A 53 7.31 1.68 17.67
C ARG A 53 5.98 1.11 18.22
N ASP A 54 5.86 -0.22 18.27
CA ASP A 54 4.65 -0.91 18.73
C ASP A 54 3.39 -0.48 17.97
N ALA A 55 3.55 -0.18 16.67
CA ALA A 55 2.44 0.10 15.78
C ALA A 55 1.50 -1.11 15.68
N LYS A 56 0.21 -0.85 15.41
CA LYS A 56 -0.78 -1.92 15.18
C LYS A 56 -0.76 -2.47 13.76
N VAL A 57 -0.43 -1.62 12.80
CA VAL A 57 -0.45 -1.92 11.36
C VAL A 57 0.74 -1.25 10.70
N GLU A 58 1.42 -1.98 9.82
CA GLU A 58 2.41 -1.44 8.88
C GLU A 58 2.02 -1.89 7.46
N ILE A 59 2.16 -1.00 6.48
CA ILE A 59 1.82 -1.29 5.08
C ILE A 59 3.00 -0.92 4.19
N GLU A 60 3.55 -1.93 3.53
CA GLU A 60 4.46 -1.78 2.40
C GLU A 60 3.64 -1.73 1.11
N ALA A 61 4.02 -0.88 0.16
CA ALA A 61 3.33 -0.75 -1.11
C ALA A 61 4.32 -0.59 -2.27
N ILE A 62 3.99 -1.22 -3.39
CA ILE A 62 4.70 -1.09 -4.67
C ILE A 62 3.74 -0.45 -5.66
N ALA A 63 4.21 0.59 -6.35
CA ALA A 63 3.48 1.27 -7.40
C ALA A 63 4.26 1.26 -8.71
N VAL A 64 3.54 1.31 -9.83
CA VAL A 64 4.11 1.44 -11.16
C VAL A 64 3.79 2.84 -11.66
N SER A 65 4.82 3.67 -11.80
CA SER A 65 4.69 4.95 -12.49
C SER A 65 4.72 4.72 -13.99
N GLU A 66 4.04 5.59 -14.73
CA GLU A 66 4.27 5.69 -16.17
C GLU A 66 5.76 5.91 -16.46
N PRO A 67 6.27 5.44 -17.61
CA PRO A 67 7.60 5.83 -18.06
C PRO A 67 7.65 7.35 -18.10
N ARG A 68 8.55 7.95 -17.31
CA ARG A 68 8.85 9.37 -17.46
C ARG A 68 9.25 9.53 -18.92
N ALA A 69 8.52 10.34 -19.68
CA ALA A 69 8.93 10.65 -21.05
C ALA A 69 10.39 11.11 -20.96
N VAL A 70 11.29 10.29 -21.50
CA VAL A 70 12.67 10.73 -21.71
C VAL A 70 12.50 11.95 -22.60
N ALA A 71 12.89 13.11 -22.11
CA ALA A 71 12.91 14.31 -22.93
C ALA A 71 13.87 14.01 -24.08
N THR A 72 13.32 13.56 -25.20
CA THR A 72 14.06 13.39 -26.44
C THR A 72 14.32 14.80 -26.96
N GLY A 73 15.47 15.35 -26.58
CA GLY A 73 16.13 16.48 -27.24
C GLY A 73 15.96 17.84 -26.58
N SER A 74 17.09 18.56 -26.42
CA SER A 74 17.54 19.44 -27.50
C SER A 74 19.07 19.51 -27.54
#